data_AF-A0A9W7BQM4-F1
#
_entry.id   AF-A0A9W7BQM4-F1
#
_cell.length_a   1.000
_cell.length_b   1.000
_cell.length_c   1.000
_cell.angle_alpha   90.00
_cell.angle_beta   90.00
_cell.angle_gamma   90.00
#
_symmetry.space_group_name_H-M   'P 1'
#
loop_
_entity.id
_entity.type
_entity.pdbx_description
1 polymer ?
#
loop_
_entity_poly.entity_id
_entity_poly.type
_entity_poly.pdbx_seq_one_letter_code
_entity_poly.pdbx_strand_id
1 'polypeptide(L)'
;MLKTIVLLLAVYGSQGFHPPAFIGPQRVSMKFSSSFSSTSFALSAESAESGAESDGVVAAESSAVPPPTPVRASIYPPADLDSMINDVRKVVNRAVESGLNRQIVRVPLPRSSSAKDLGKLYEAQSTSYDTVLVPPDETWQGGIMQLYRACAPVCEQILRGVTSNAGGLPPRVTEDRSIDESGVDGVGLFITECSDPKEDATCFCQPTQEVIGPIESITSQAKDRLIMLMNPQWRDVDDALDTFSKDNDSFFGKLSSFLGGKGATLQKLDDLGYQVTYCFDGYVCKGGNIWLLKTFDAPWHVFAENDDGDDYIFVGLKESRPSYQDVDAMLTEKGITVKYARDIGLAEKL
;
A
#
# COMPACT_ATOMS: atom_id res chain seq x y z
N MET A 1 39.76 -43.29 -12.73
CA MET A 1 39.48 -43.43 -14.18
C MET A 1 39.15 -44.89 -14.42
N LEU A 2 37.89 -45.22 -14.76
CA LEU A 2 37.34 -46.60 -14.78
C LEU A 2 37.33 -47.27 -13.37
N LYS A 3 36.51 -48.29 -13.05
CA LYS A 3 35.54 -49.08 -13.85
C LYS A 3 34.39 -49.62 -12.96
N THR A 4 33.18 -49.71 -13.53
CA THR A 4 32.09 -50.70 -13.28
C THR A 4 31.70 -51.14 -11.85
N ILE A 5 30.43 -50.86 -11.48
CA ILE A 5 29.51 -51.83 -10.82
C ILE A 5 28.18 -51.80 -11.60
N VAL A 6 27.53 -52.96 -11.78
CA VAL A 6 26.30 -53.20 -12.58
C VAL A 6 25.51 -54.38 -11.97
N LEU A 7 24.17 -54.40 -12.13
CA LEU A 7 23.22 -55.45 -11.66
C LEU A 7 23.09 -55.52 -10.10
N LEU A 8 22.01 -55.93 -9.41
CA LEU A 8 20.70 -56.62 -9.63
C LEU A 8 19.65 -55.98 -8.64
N LEU A 9 18.31 -56.15 -8.65
CA LEU A 9 17.27 -56.68 -9.57
C LEU A 9 15.83 -56.25 -9.11
N ALA A 10 14.87 -56.28 -10.04
CA ALA A 10 13.48 -56.78 -9.91
C ALA A 10 12.35 -56.17 -9.02
N VAL A 11 11.27 -55.76 -9.71
CA VAL A 11 9.85 -56.22 -9.57
C VAL A 11 8.98 -55.69 -8.40
N TYR A 12 7.65 -55.74 -8.64
CA TYR A 12 6.50 -55.20 -7.89
C TYR A 12 6.28 -53.68 -8.01
N GLY A 13 5.05 -53.21 -8.28
CA GLY A 13 3.83 -53.95 -8.63
C GLY A 13 2.69 -53.02 -9.03
N SER A 14 1.79 -53.48 -9.91
CA SER A 14 0.65 -52.69 -10.37
C SER A 14 -0.45 -52.60 -9.30
N GLN A 15 -0.73 -51.39 -8.83
CA GLN A 15 -1.93 -51.03 -8.06
C GLN A 15 -2.60 -49.84 -8.75
N GLY A 16 -3.88 -49.97 -9.09
CA GLY A 16 -4.61 -48.97 -9.86
C GLY A 16 -5.09 -47.83 -8.97
N PHE A 17 -4.61 -46.60 -9.22
CA PHE A 17 -5.08 -45.42 -8.50
C PHE A 17 -6.24 -44.77 -9.27
N HIS A 18 -7.47 -45.00 -8.82
CA HIS A 18 -8.63 -44.26 -9.34
C HIS A 18 -8.60 -42.83 -8.78
N PRO A 19 -8.60 -41.78 -9.63
CA PRO A 19 -8.79 -40.42 -9.14
C PRO A 19 -10.22 -40.24 -8.62
N PRO A 20 -10.44 -39.54 -7.49
CA PRO A 20 -11.78 -39.19 -7.04
C PRO A 20 -12.45 -38.23 -8.03
N ALA A 21 -13.78 -38.32 -8.16
CA ALA A 21 -14.53 -37.51 -9.12
C ALA A 21 -14.45 -36.01 -8.77
N PHE A 22 -14.05 -35.19 -9.75
CA PHE A 22 -13.95 -33.74 -9.60
C PHE A 22 -15.35 -33.12 -9.66
N ILE A 23 -15.95 -32.87 -8.49
CA ILE A 23 -17.23 -32.16 -8.38
C ILE A 23 -16.95 -30.66 -8.56
N GLY A 24 -17.14 -30.17 -9.78
CA GLY A 24 -16.99 -28.74 -10.09
C GLY A 24 -17.99 -27.86 -9.33
N PRO A 25 -17.62 -26.62 -8.99
CA PRO A 25 -18.47 -25.72 -8.21
C PRO A 25 -19.76 -25.38 -8.96
N GLN A 26 -20.90 -25.46 -8.26
CA GLN A 26 -22.19 -25.06 -8.83
C GLN A 26 -22.26 -23.53 -9.00
N ARG A 27 -22.66 -23.07 -10.20
CA ARG A 27 -22.96 -21.66 -10.45
C ARG A 27 -24.20 -21.21 -9.68
N VAL A 28 -24.01 -20.56 -8.53
CA VAL A 28 -25.09 -19.88 -7.79
C VAL A 28 -25.45 -18.57 -8.51
N SER A 29 -26.40 -18.66 -9.44
CA SER A 29 -26.96 -17.52 -10.16
C SER A 29 -27.89 -16.68 -9.26
N MET A 30 -27.34 -15.81 -8.41
CA MET A 30 -28.15 -14.85 -7.65
C MET A 30 -28.83 -13.85 -8.60
N LYS A 31 -30.16 -13.90 -8.69
CA LYS A 31 -30.98 -12.87 -9.35
C LYS A 31 -31.39 -11.84 -8.32
N PHE A 32 -30.88 -10.62 -8.41
CA PHE A 32 -31.39 -9.50 -7.62
C PHE A 32 -32.81 -9.14 -8.06
N SER A 33 -33.75 -9.15 -7.12
CA SER A 33 -35.15 -8.78 -7.33
C SER A 33 -35.39 -7.41 -6.70
N SER A 34 -35.42 -6.35 -7.52
CA SER A 34 -35.59 -4.97 -7.06
C SER A 34 -37.05 -4.64 -6.73
N SER A 35 -37.49 -4.95 -5.50
CA SER A 35 -38.78 -4.50 -4.97
C SER A 35 -38.69 -3.09 -4.37
N PHE A 36 -38.98 -2.07 -5.19
CA PHE A 36 -39.14 -0.70 -4.69
C PHE A 36 -40.41 -0.60 -3.83
N SER A 37 -40.28 -0.13 -2.59
CA SER A 37 -41.39 0.27 -1.74
C SER A 37 -41.27 1.77 -1.46
N SER A 38 -42.09 2.57 -2.14
CA SER A 38 -42.07 4.03 -2.06
C SER A 38 -43.02 4.53 -0.98
N THR A 39 -42.48 4.83 0.22
CA THR A 39 -43.24 5.48 1.30
C THR A 39 -42.91 6.96 1.37
N SER A 40 -43.77 7.80 0.80
CA SER A 40 -43.64 9.26 0.85
C SER A 40 -43.95 9.81 2.25
N PHE A 41 -42.99 10.51 2.87
CA PHE A 41 -43.27 11.40 4.00
C PHE A 41 -43.35 12.84 3.52
N ALA A 42 -44.49 13.48 3.77
CA ALA A 42 -44.66 14.91 3.54
C ALA A 42 -44.20 15.68 4.79
N LEU A 43 -43.44 16.76 4.58
CA LEU A 43 -43.11 17.75 5.59
C LEU A 43 -43.76 19.08 5.20
N SER A 44 -44.63 19.58 6.06
CA SER A 44 -45.34 20.84 5.85
C SER A 44 -44.40 22.03 5.95
N ALA A 45 -44.56 23.00 5.05
CA ALA A 45 -43.95 24.31 5.21
C ALA A 45 -44.78 25.16 6.19
N GLU A 46 -44.10 25.86 7.09
CA GLU A 46 -44.68 26.95 7.88
C GLU A 46 -43.88 28.22 7.61
N SER A 47 -44.57 29.32 7.34
CA SER A 47 -43.96 30.59 6.91
C SER A 47 -44.13 31.63 8.01
N ALA A 48 -43.08 32.41 8.28
CA ALA A 48 -43.12 33.54 9.20
C ALA A 48 -42.55 34.79 8.54
N GLU A 49 -43.18 35.93 8.81
CA GLU A 49 -42.85 37.23 8.23
C GLU A 49 -41.57 37.81 8.88
N SER A 50 -40.63 38.35 8.10
CA SER A 50 -40.63 39.74 7.64
C SER A 50 -40.64 40.75 8.81
N GLY A 51 -39.46 41.30 9.10
CA GLY A 51 -39.24 42.45 9.98
C GLY A 51 -37.88 43.07 9.63
N ALA A 52 -37.89 44.32 9.17
CA ALA A 52 -36.70 45.02 8.69
C ALA A 52 -36.53 46.34 9.43
N GLU A 53 -35.50 46.42 10.26
CA GLU A 53 -34.96 47.68 10.81
C GLU A 53 -33.48 47.77 10.44
N SER A 54 -33.04 48.96 10.06
CA SER A 54 -31.72 49.21 9.47
C SER A 54 -30.97 50.28 10.25
N ASP A 55 -30.06 49.86 11.13
CA ASP A 55 -29.13 50.76 11.81
C ASP A 55 -27.71 50.59 11.27
N GLY A 56 -27.10 51.70 10.87
CA GLY A 56 -25.80 51.74 10.20
C GLY A 56 -24.63 51.79 11.19
N VAL A 57 -23.99 50.66 11.44
CA VAL A 57 -22.72 50.61 12.18
C VAL A 57 -21.55 50.62 11.18
N VAL A 58 -20.65 51.59 11.32
CA VAL A 58 -19.48 51.74 10.45
C VAL A 58 -18.47 50.62 10.75
N ALA A 59 -18.33 49.67 9.83
CA ALA A 59 -17.36 48.59 9.94
C ALA A 59 -15.93 49.15 9.82
N ALA A 60 -15.16 49.09 10.91
CA ALA A 60 -13.73 49.31 10.84
C ALA A 60 -13.06 48.10 10.16
N GLU A 61 -12.11 48.35 9.26
CA GLU A 61 -11.30 47.30 8.63
C GLU A 61 -10.38 46.66 9.67
N SER A 62 -10.89 45.61 10.32
CA SER A 62 -10.06 44.72 11.13
C SER A 62 -9.10 44.01 10.18
N SER A 63 -7.83 44.44 10.21
CA SER A 63 -6.72 43.79 9.51
C SER A 63 -6.50 42.39 10.09
N ALA A 64 -7.32 41.44 9.64
CA ALA A 64 -7.25 40.04 10.04
C ALA A 64 -5.85 39.49 9.72
N VAL A 65 -5.05 39.29 10.77
CA VAL A 65 -3.79 38.55 10.66
C VAL A 65 -4.14 37.19 10.06
N PRO A 66 -3.52 36.78 8.94
CA PRO A 66 -3.83 35.49 8.33
C PRO A 66 -3.59 34.39 9.37
N PRO A 67 -4.46 33.37 9.46
CA PRO A 67 -4.29 32.30 10.43
C PRO A 67 -2.89 31.69 10.26
N PRO A 68 -2.15 31.45 11.35
CA PRO A 68 -0.78 30.97 11.27
C PRO A 68 -0.77 29.67 10.47
N THR A 69 0.02 29.65 9.39
CA THR A 69 0.14 28.48 8.51
C THR A 69 0.37 27.25 9.38
N PRO A 70 -0.50 26.22 9.33
CA PRO A 70 -0.40 25.09 10.24
C PRO A 70 0.97 24.45 10.06
N VAL A 71 1.76 24.43 11.13
CA VAL A 71 3.06 23.78 11.14
C VAL A 71 2.83 22.32 10.81
N ARG A 72 3.20 21.90 9.60
CA ARG A 72 3.09 20.50 9.18
C ARG A 72 3.81 19.66 10.23
N ALA A 73 3.09 18.70 10.81
CA ALA A 73 3.66 17.78 11.77
C ALA A 73 4.89 17.10 11.15
N SER A 74 5.94 16.91 11.96
CA SER A 74 7.17 16.27 11.51
C SER A 74 6.86 14.86 10.99
N ILE A 75 7.05 14.66 9.69
CA ILE A 75 6.93 13.36 9.05
C ILE A 75 8.08 12.49 9.56
N TYR A 76 7.74 11.33 10.12
CA TYR A 76 8.67 10.39 10.75
C TYR A 76 8.22 8.96 10.44
N PRO A 77 9.14 7.97 10.41
CA PRO A 77 8.76 6.56 10.30
C PRO A 77 7.79 6.13 11.41
N PRO A 78 6.74 5.35 11.10
CA PRO A 78 5.84 4.82 12.12
C PRO A 78 6.57 3.78 12.98
N ALA A 79 6.48 3.92 14.30
CA ALA A 79 7.13 3.01 15.25
C ALA A 79 6.47 1.61 15.29
N ASP A 80 5.18 1.52 14.97
CA ASP A 80 4.40 0.28 15.02
C ASP A 80 3.31 0.23 13.92
N LEU A 81 2.63 -0.91 13.84
CA LEU A 81 1.59 -1.19 12.85
C LEU A 81 0.38 -0.25 12.98
N ASP A 82 -0.05 0.06 14.21
CA ASP A 82 -1.23 0.91 14.44
C ASP A 82 -0.93 2.37 14.08
N SER A 83 0.27 2.85 14.40
CA SER A 83 0.78 4.17 13.99
C SER A 83 0.83 4.27 12.47
N MET A 84 1.40 3.26 11.80
CA MET A 84 1.44 3.19 10.34
C MET A 84 0.05 3.23 9.71
N ILE A 85 -0.88 2.37 10.18
CA ILE A 85 -2.26 2.33 9.68
C ILE A 85 -2.95 3.69 9.91
N ASN A 86 -2.74 4.33 11.05
CA ASN A 86 -3.32 5.64 11.36
C ASN A 86 -2.74 6.76 10.49
N ASP A 87 -1.45 6.74 10.16
CA ASP A 87 -0.85 7.72 9.25
C ASP A 87 -1.26 7.50 7.80
N VAL A 88 -1.37 6.25 7.34
CA VAL A 88 -1.95 5.93 6.03
C VAL A 88 -3.39 6.45 5.96
N ARG A 89 -4.24 6.20 6.96
CA ARG A 89 -5.63 6.70 7.01
C ARG A 89 -5.69 8.23 6.88
N LYS A 90 -4.89 8.97 7.67
CA LYS A 90 -4.80 10.44 7.60
C LYS A 90 -4.38 10.92 6.20
N VAL A 91 -3.38 10.26 5.60
CA VAL A 91 -2.79 10.65 4.32
C VAL A 91 -3.73 10.35 3.15
N VAL A 92 -4.41 9.20 3.16
CA VAL A 92 -5.43 8.81 2.17
C VAL A 92 -6.62 9.77 2.22
N ASN A 93 -7.11 10.11 3.42
CA ASN A 93 -8.25 11.04 3.58
C ASN A 93 -7.92 12.44 3.06
N ARG A 94 -6.75 13.02 3.41
CA ARG A 94 -6.31 14.32 2.85
C ARG A 94 -6.19 14.31 1.33
N ALA A 95 -5.82 13.17 0.74
CA ALA A 95 -5.78 13.00 -0.70
C ALA A 95 -7.19 12.94 -1.32
N VAL A 96 -8.15 12.23 -0.71
CA VAL A 96 -9.57 12.23 -1.11
C VAL A 96 -10.18 13.63 -0.99
N GLU A 97 -9.93 14.34 0.11
CA GLU A 97 -10.34 15.75 0.33
C GLU A 97 -9.77 16.69 -0.75
N SER A 98 -8.63 16.34 -1.34
CA SER A 98 -7.99 17.05 -2.46
C SER A 98 -8.43 16.54 -3.85
N GLY A 99 -9.41 15.64 -3.92
CA GLY A 99 -9.95 15.06 -5.16
C GLY A 99 -9.18 13.87 -5.73
N LEU A 100 -8.11 13.39 -5.07
CA LEU A 100 -7.27 12.29 -5.54
C LEU A 100 -7.85 10.94 -5.13
N ASN A 101 -8.82 10.47 -5.91
CA ASN A 101 -9.56 9.22 -5.66
C ASN A 101 -8.93 7.97 -6.29
N ARG A 102 -7.68 8.07 -6.80
CA ARG A 102 -6.90 6.97 -7.37
C ARG A 102 -5.52 6.95 -6.73
N GLN A 103 -5.31 6.02 -5.82
CA GLN A 103 -4.19 6.07 -4.88
C GLN A 103 -3.37 4.78 -4.90
N ILE A 104 -2.05 4.92 -4.77
CA ILE A 104 -1.11 3.82 -4.53
C ILE A 104 -0.56 3.97 -3.11
N VAL A 105 -0.65 2.89 -2.34
CA VAL A 105 -0.18 2.78 -0.96
C VAL A 105 0.87 1.68 -0.89
N ARG A 106 2.12 2.02 -0.59
CA ARG A 106 3.18 1.05 -0.25
C ARG A 106 3.49 1.13 1.24
N VAL A 107 3.47 -0.01 1.92
CA VAL A 107 3.71 -0.14 3.36
C VAL A 107 4.49 -1.43 3.66
N PRO A 108 5.39 -1.43 4.66
CA PRO A 108 5.90 -2.67 5.21
C PRO A 108 4.76 -3.45 5.85
N LEU A 109 4.91 -4.76 5.93
CA LEU A 109 3.92 -5.67 6.50
C LEU A 109 4.42 -6.26 7.82
N PRO A 110 3.51 -6.50 8.78
CA PRO A 110 3.89 -7.09 10.06
C PRO A 110 4.41 -8.52 9.87
N ARG A 111 5.50 -8.84 10.55
CA ARG A 111 6.11 -10.18 10.59
C ARG A 111 6.57 -10.48 12.02
N SER A 112 6.43 -11.73 12.48
CA SER A 112 7.05 -12.11 13.76
C SER A 112 8.56 -11.84 13.71
N SER A 113 9.09 -11.17 14.73
CA SER A 113 10.53 -10.92 14.92
C SER A 113 11.38 -12.18 14.74
N SER A 114 10.87 -13.32 15.19
CA SER A 114 11.52 -14.64 15.13
C SER A 114 11.51 -15.32 13.74
N ALA A 115 10.69 -14.83 12.80
CA ALA A 115 10.37 -15.44 11.49
C ALA A 115 9.87 -16.90 11.50
N LYS A 116 9.69 -17.55 12.66
CA LYS A 116 9.33 -18.99 12.76
C LYS A 116 7.84 -19.28 12.55
N ASP A 117 6.98 -18.31 12.80
CA ASP A 117 5.53 -18.50 12.92
C ASP A 117 4.71 -17.76 11.85
N LEU A 118 5.26 -17.62 10.63
CA LEU A 118 4.67 -16.90 9.49
C LEU A 118 3.21 -17.28 9.14
N GLY A 119 2.79 -18.52 9.42
CA GLY A 119 1.39 -18.94 9.27
C GLY A 119 0.50 -18.57 10.47
N LYS A 120 0.99 -18.84 11.69
CA LYS A 120 0.18 -18.76 12.92
C LYS A 120 -0.29 -17.35 13.25
N LEU A 121 0.51 -16.34 12.89
CA LEU A 121 0.25 -14.93 13.21
C LEU A 121 -1.09 -14.41 12.65
N TYR A 122 -1.61 -15.07 11.61
CA TYR A 122 -2.87 -14.75 10.94
C TYR A 122 -3.91 -15.88 11.02
N GLU A 123 -3.50 -17.10 11.35
CA GLU A 123 -4.39 -18.25 11.54
C GLU A 123 -4.98 -18.33 12.96
N ALA A 124 -4.28 -17.77 13.96
CA ALA A 124 -4.80 -17.60 15.31
C ALA A 124 -5.21 -16.13 15.54
N GLN A 125 -6.40 -15.90 16.12
CA GLN A 125 -6.89 -14.57 16.51
C GLN A 125 -6.18 -14.03 17.78
N SER A 126 -4.85 -14.08 17.79
CA SER A 126 -4.00 -13.65 18.90
C SER A 126 -3.46 -12.24 18.65
N THR A 127 -3.88 -11.29 19.47
CA THR A 127 -3.47 -9.87 19.39
C THR A 127 -2.11 -9.59 20.04
N SER A 128 -1.33 -10.62 20.41
CA SER A 128 -0.15 -10.50 21.27
C SER A 128 1.08 -11.18 20.66
N TYR A 129 1.37 -10.87 19.39
CA TYR A 129 2.61 -11.27 18.74
C TYR A 129 3.62 -10.12 18.69
N ASP A 130 4.84 -10.39 19.14
CA ASP A 130 6.00 -9.55 18.89
C ASP A 130 6.24 -9.47 17.37
N THR A 131 6.02 -8.29 16.80
CA THR A 131 6.02 -8.04 15.35
C THR A 131 6.89 -6.86 14.98
N VAL A 132 7.65 -7.05 13.91
CA VAL A 132 8.42 -6.01 13.23
C VAL A 132 7.78 -5.69 11.88
N LEU A 133 7.89 -4.45 11.43
CA LEU A 133 7.47 -4.03 10.09
C LEU A 133 8.57 -4.38 9.09
N VAL A 134 8.24 -5.11 8.02
CA VAL A 134 9.20 -5.60 7.01
C VAL A 134 8.74 -5.22 5.60
N PRO A 135 9.62 -4.71 4.72
CA PRO A 135 9.26 -4.41 3.33
C PRO A 135 8.68 -5.64 2.59
N PRO A 136 7.70 -5.46 1.68
CA PRO A 136 7.08 -6.53 0.91
C PRO A 136 7.92 -6.89 -0.34
N ASP A 137 9.23 -7.08 -0.17
CA ASP A 137 10.24 -7.23 -1.23
C ASP A 137 11.05 -8.55 -1.10
N GLU A 138 12.29 -8.64 -1.62
CA GLU A 138 13.13 -9.84 -1.45
C GLU A 138 13.58 -10.08 0.01
N THR A 139 13.44 -9.10 0.92
CA THR A 139 13.68 -9.30 2.36
C THR A 139 12.55 -10.07 3.04
N TRP A 140 11.42 -10.27 2.35
CA TRP A 140 10.33 -11.10 2.81
C TRP A 140 10.67 -12.59 2.68
N GLN A 141 10.75 -13.27 3.83
CA GLN A 141 11.18 -14.67 3.95
C GLN A 141 10.04 -15.69 3.78
N GLY A 142 8.81 -15.23 3.48
CA GLY A 142 7.63 -16.09 3.28
C GLY A 142 7.24 -16.26 1.81
N GLY A 143 6.38 -17.24 1.53
CA GLY A 143 5.75 -17.37 0.21
C GLY A 143 4.71 -16.25 -0.06
N ILE A 144 4.30 -16.08 -1.32
CA ILE A 144 3.35 -15.02 -1.71
C ILE A 144 2.02 -15.10 -0.93
N MET A 145 1.50 -16.30 -0.67
CA MET A 145 0.29 -16.46 0.17
C MET A 145 0.50 -16.15 1.66
N GLN A 146 1.74 -16.08 2.16
CA GLN A 146 2.05 -15.59 3.51
C GLN A 146 2.18 -14.07 3.52
N LEU A 147 2.73 -13.47 2.45
CA LEU A 147 2.73 -12.03 2.23
C LEU A 147 1.28 -11.51 2.15
N TYR A 148 0.44 -12.19 1.38
CA TYR A 148 -0.99 -11.86 1.24
C TYR A 148 -1.74 -11.88 2.58
N ARG A 149 -1.51 -12.91 3.41
CA ARG A 149 -2.10 -13.02 4.75
C ARG A 149 -1.65 -11.90 5.71
N ALA A 150 -0.46 -11.33 5.49
CA ALA A 150 -0.01 -10.14 6.20
C ALA A 150 -0.60 -8.84 5.62
N CYS A 151 -0.82 -8.78 4.31
CA CYS A 151 -1.34 -7.58 3.63
C CYS A 151 -2.85 -7.40 3.80
N ALA A 152 -3.64 -8.47 3.69
CA ALA A 152 -5.10 -8.42 3.71
C ALA A 152 -5.72 -7.81 4.99
N PRO A 153 -5.30 -8.18 6.23
CA PRO A 153 -5.82 -7.55 7.44
C PRO A 153 -5.48 -6.07 7.54
N VAL A 154 -4.34 -5.65 6.99
CA VAL A 154 -3.91 -4.25 6.96
C VAL A 154 -4.73 -3.47 5.92
N CYS A 155 -5.03 -4.07 4.75
CA CYS A 155 -5.96 -3.50 3.78
C CYS A 155 -7.35 -3.26 4.39
N GLU A 156 -7.89 -4.25 5.09
CA GLU A 156 -9.20 -4.16 5.73
C GLU A 156 -9.23 -3.06 6.80
N GLN A 157 -8.19 -2.99 7.64
CA GLN A 157 -8.08 -1.97 8.68
C GLN A 157 -7.91 -0.55 8.12
N ILE A 158 -7.15 -0.37 7.04
CA ILE A 158 -7.04 0.93 6.37
C ILE A 158 -8.41 1.32 5.79
N LEU A 159 -9.04 0.44 5.00
CA LEU A 159 -10.37 0.68 4.40
C LEU A 159 -11.42 1.12 5.43
N ARG A 160 -11.53 0.40 6.55
CA ARG A 160 -12.46 0.71 7.65
C ARG A 160 -12.23 2.07 8.33
N GLY A 161 -11.09 2.73 8.09
CA GLY A 161 -10.76 4.05 8.63
C GLY A 161 -10.66 5.18 7.59
N VAL A 162 -10.89 4.88 6.30
CA VAL A 162 -10.94 5.88 5.21
C VAL A 162 -12.32 5.98 4.56
N THR A 163 -13.31 5.27 5.10
CA THR A 163 -14.71 5.26 4.62
C THR A 163 -15.71 5.49 5.75
N SER A 164 -16.95 5.83 5.40
CA SER A 164 -17.98 6.26 6.36
C SER A 164 -18.58 5.10 7.16
N ASN A 165 -18.99 5.39 8.40
CA ASN A 165 -19.64 4.44 9.28
C ASN A 165 -21.10 4.18 8.88
N ALA A 166 -21.40 2.97 8.40
CA ALA A 166 -22.77 2.53 8.12
C ALA A 166 -23.60 2.46 9.43
N GLY A 167 -24.49 3.45 9.63
CA GLY A 167 -25.39 3.48 10.79
C GLY A 167 -24.70 3.65 12.15
N GLY A 168 -23.49 4.22 12.17
CA GLY A 168 -22.68 4.37 13.39
C GLY A 168 -21.81 3.15 13.74
N LEU A 169 -21.84 2.10 12.90
CA LEU A 169 -20.90 0.97 12.98
C LEU A 169 -19.81 1.11 11.89
N PRO A 170 -18.60 0.56 12.10
CA PRO A 170 -17.59 0.48 11.04
C PRO A 170 -18.15 -0.21 9.79
N PRO A 171 -17.90 0.31 8.57
CA PRO A 171 -18.49 -0.23 7.35
C PRO A 171 -18.08 -1.69 7.16
N ARG A 172 -18.98 -2.51 6.62
CA ARG A 172 -18.65 -3.92 6.32
C ARG A 172 -17.65 -3.96 5.18
N VAL A 173 -16.65 -4.84 5.26
CA VAL A 173 -15.73 -5.11 4.16
C VAL A 173 -16.02 -6.50 3.64
N THR A 174 -16.09 -6.63 2.33
CA THR A 174 -16.24 -7.90 1.62
C THR A 174 -15.02 -8.11 0.72
N GLU A 175 -14.42 -9.30 0.77
CA GLU A 175 -13.35 -9.74 -0.13
C GLU A 175 -13.96 -10.47 -1.34
N ASP A 176 -13.65 -10.03 -2.55
CA ASP A 176 -13.88 -10.76 -3.78
C ASP A 176 -12.60 -11.51 -4.19
N ARG A 177 -12.67 -12.84 -4.13
CA ARG A 177 -11.59 -13.76 -4.52
C ARG A 177 -11.54 -14.03 -6.02
N SER A 178 -12.54 -13.62 -6.82
CA SER A 178 -12.57 -13.91 -8.27
C SER A 178 -11.48 -13.18 -9.06
N ILE A 179 -10.83 -12.19 -8.44
CA ILE A 179 -9.64 -11.50 -8.96
C ILE A 179 -8.38 -12.39 -8.99
N ASP A 180 -8.38 -13.50 -8.25
CA ASP A 180 -7.31 -14.47 -8.07
C ASP A 180 -7.92 -15.87 -8.28
N GLU A 181 -8.28 -16.19 -9.54
CA GLU A 181 -8.96 -17.45 -9.91
C GLU A 181 -8.14 -18.70 -9.57
N SER A 182 -6.81 -18.56 -9.46
CA SER A 182 -5.90 -19.64 -9.06
C SER A 182 -5.93 -19.91 -7.55
N GLY A 183 -6.21 -18.87 -6.75
CA GLY A 183 -6.14 -18.89 -5.29
C GLY A 183 -4.71 -18.93 -4.74
N VAL A 184 -3.69 -18.72 -5.58
CA VAL A 184 -2.26 -18.83 -5.22
C VAL A 184 -1.40 -17.64 -5.61
N ASP A 185 -1.93 -16.68 -6.37
CA ASP A 185 -1.18 -15.51 -6.83
C ASP A 185 -1.07 -14.40 -5.76
N GLY A 186 -1.83 -14.55 -4.67
CA GLY A 186 -1.80 -13.68 -3.51
C GLY A 186 -2.35 -12.29 -3.80
N VAL A 187 -3.41 -12.22 -4.59
CA VAL A 187 -4.14 -10.98 -4.91
C VAL A 187 -5.50 -11.02 -4.22
N GLY A 188 -6.07 -9.86 -3.91
CA GLY A 188 -7.44 -9.77 -3.40
C GLY A 188 -8.10 -8.42 -3.69
N LEU A 189 -9.42 -8.41 -3.79
CA LEU A 189 -10.21 -7.21 -4.02
C LEU A 189 -11.12 -6.97 -2.82
N PHE A 190 -10.86 -5.91 -2.07
CA PHE A 190 -11.64 -5.54 -0.88
C PHE A 190 -12.55 -4.36 -1.21
N ILE A 191 -13.84 -4.49 -0.86
CA ILE A 191 -14.87 -3.47 -1.12
C ILE A 191 -15.56 -3.15 0.20
N THR A 192 -15.72 -1.87 0.53
CA THR A 192 -16.54 -1.44 1.67
C THR A 192 -18.01 -1.32 1.29
N GLU A 193 -18.89 -1.60 2.24
CA GLU A 193 -20.33 -1.42 2.16
C GLU A 193 -20.71 -0.29 3.13
N CYS A 194 -20.86 0.92 2.60
CA CYS A 194 -21.11 2.16 3.34
C CYS A 194 -22.60 2.55 3.34
N SER A 195 -22.94 3.66 3.99
CA SER A 195 -24.33 4.17 4.06
C SER A 195 -24.83 4.86 2.78
N ASP A 196 -23.96 5.58 2.07
CA ASP A 196 -24.17 5.96 0.66
C ASP A 196 -23.19 5.15 -0.20
N PRO A 197 -23.65 4.40 -1.23
CA PRO A 197 -22.75 3.67 -2.14
C PRO A 197 -21.75 4.54 -2.91
N LYS A 198 -21.85 5.88 -2.84
CA LYS A 198 -20.81 6.83 -3.30
C LYS A 198 -19.61 6.94 -2.35
N GLU A 199 -19.74 6.49 -1.11
CA GLU A 199 -18.68 6.48 -0.09
C GLU A 199 -17.99 5.10 -0.02
N ASP A 200 -18.50 4.10 -0.75
CA ASP A 200 -17.85 2.80 -0.93
C ASP A 200 -16.45 2.99 -1.56
N ALA A 201 -15.40 2.52 -0.88
CA ALA A 201 -14.05 2.44 -1.42
C ALA A 201 -13.72 1.01 -1.85
N THR A 202 -12.76 0.91 -2.78
CA THR A 202 -12.21 -0.37 -3.26
C THR A 202 -10.71 -0.40 -3.03
N CYS A 203 -10.16 -1.51 -2.56
CA CYS A 203 -8.72 -1.72 -2.44
C CYS A 203 -8.31 -3.01 -3.15
N PHE A 204 -7.39 -2.91 -4.10
CA PHE A 204 -6.67 -4.07 -4.61
C PHE A 204 -5.50 -4.36 -3.67
N CYS A 205 -5.57 -5.48 -2.97
CA CYS A 205 -4.50 -6.02 -2.14
C CYS A 205 -3.51 -6.77 -3.04
N GLN A 206 -2.26 -6.30 -3.06
CA GLN A 206 -1.12 -6.86 -3.78
C GLN A 206 -1.37 -7.19 -5.26
N PRO A 207 -1.94 -6.28 -6.08
CA PRO A 207 -2.19 -6.55 -7.49
C PRO A 207 -0.90 -6.85 -8.26
N THR A 208 -1.01 -7.81 -9.19
CA THR A 208 0.00 -8.15 -10.21
C THR A 208 -0.31 -7.42 -11.52
N GLN A 209 0.61 -7.48 -12.50
CA GLN A 209 0.38 -6.93 -13.85
C GLN A 209 -0.79 -7.62 -14.58
N GLU A 210 -1.19 -8.82 -14.15
CA GLU A 210 -2.23 -9.63 -14.79
C GLU A 210 -3.64 -9.10 -14.46
N VAL A 211 -3.84 -8.50 -13.29
CA VAL A 211 -5.12 -7.93 -12.84
C VAL A 211 -5.34 -6.47 -13.28
N ILE A 212 -4.52 -5.95 -14.19
CA ILE A 212 -4.63 -4.58 -14.71
C ILE A 212 -5.92 -4.35 -15.52
N GLY A 213 -6.40 -5.35 -16.28
CA GLY A 213 -7.70 -5.27 -16.97
C GLY A 213 -8.90 -5.09 -16.02
N PRO A 214 -8.99 -5.89 -14.93
CA PRO A 214 -9.89 -5.63 -13.82
C PRO A 214 -9.74 -4.24 -13.17
N ILE A 215 -8.51 -3.74 -12.96
CA ILE A 215 -8.27 -2.38 -12.42
C ILE A 215 -8.82 -1.29 -13.35
N GLU A 216 -8.58 -1.39 -14.67
CA GLU A 216 -9.15 -0.52 -15.69
C GLU A 216 -10.70 -0.55 -15.66
N SER A 217 -11.27 -1.76 -15.66
CA SER A 217 -12.71 -1.99 -15.65
C SER A 217 -13.39 -1.38 -14.42
N ILE A 218 -12.85 -1.62 -13.22
CA ILE A 218 -13.40 -1.09 -11.96
C ILE A 218 -13.17 0.42 -11.86
N THR A 219 -12.02 0.93 -12.33
CA THR A 219 -11.74 2.38 -12.40
C THR A 219 -12.77 3.14 -13.23
N SER A 220 -13.15 2.60 -14.39
CA SER A 220 -14.16 3.22 -15.27
C SER A 220 -15.56 3.27 -14.64
N GLN A 221 -15.87 2.34 -13.73
CA GLN A 221 -17.17 2.20 -13.06
C GLN A 221 -17.23 2.90 -11.70
N ALA A 222 -16.09 3.21 -11.09
CA ALA A 222 -16.02 3.80 -9.76
C ALA A 222 -16.47 5.28 -9.73
N LYS A 223 -16.28 6.04 -10.81
CA LYS A 223 -16.39 7.51 -10.82
C LYS A 223 -15.52 8.10 -9.71
N ASP A 224 -16.07 8.99 -8.89
CA ASP A 224 -15.38 9.71 -7.82
C ASP A 224 -15.08 8.83 -6.59
N ARG A 225 -15.55 7.57 -6.53
CA ARG A 225 -15.25 6.64 -5.44
C ARG A 225 -13.75 6.34 -5.35
N LEU A 226 -13.24 6.22 -4.13
CA LEU A 226 -11.84 5.88 -3.86
C LEU A 226 -11.50 4.48 -4.38
N ILE A 227 -10.43 4.37 -5.17
CA ILE A 227 -9.72 3.11 -5.40
C ILE A 227 -8.28 3.23 -4.93
N MET A 228 -7.86 2.30 -4.07
CA MET A 228 -6.47 2.10 -3.65
C MET A 228 -5.86 0.87 -4.32
N LEU A 229 -4.58 0.95 -4.66
CA LEU A 229 -3.72 -0.21 -4.94
C LEU A 229 -2.73 -0.31 -3.78
N MET A 230 -2.87 -1.34 -2.94
CA MET A 230 -2.03 -1.52 -1.76
C MET A 230 -0.97 -2.60 -1.99
N ASN A 231 0.29 -2.27 -1.74
CA ASN A 231 1.46 -3.10 -1.99
C ASN A 231 1.49 -3.78 -3.38
N PRO A 232 1.28 -3.04 -4.50
CA PRO A 232 1.34 -3.60 -5.85
C PRO A 232 2.69 -4.26 -6.12
N GLN A 233 2.64 -5.46 -6.71
CA GLN A 233 3.80 -6.35 -6.84
C GLN A 233 4.80 -5.91 -7.93
N TRP A 234 4.42 -5.00 -8.83
CA TRP A 234 5.37 -4.34 -9.72
C TRP A 234 6.19 -3.29 -8.95
N ARG A 235 7.50 -3.27 -9.21
CA ARG A 235 8.43 -2.25 -8.70
C ARG A 235 8.40 -1.03 -9.60
N ASP A 236 8.50 0.15 -9.00
CA ASP A 236 8.47 1.41 -9.74
C ASP A 236 9.77 1.64 -10.52
N VAL A 237 10.92 1.19 -9.98
CA VAL A 237 12.21 0.97 -10.68
C VAL A 237 12.91 -0.25 -10.06
N ASP A 238 13.81 -0.91 -10.79
CA ASP A 238 14.78 -1.83 -10.19
C ASP A 238 16.10 -1.05 -9.93
N ASP A 239 16.43 -0.72 -8.67
CA ASP A 239 17.60 0.12 -8.30
C ASP A 239 18.95 -0.43 -8.84
N ALA A 240 19.02 -1.74 -9.08
CA ALA A 240 20.16 -2.38 -9.71
C ALA A 240 20.42 -1.90 -11.15
N LEU A 241 19.39 -1.50 -11.90
CA LEU A 241 19.52 -0.91 -13.23
C LEU A 241 19.82 0.59 -13.18
N ASP A 242 19.33 1.30 -12.16
CA ASP A 242 19.76 2.69 -11.90
C ASP A 242 21.22 2.78 -11.45
N THR A 243 21.82 1.67 -11.00
CA THR A 243 23.27 1.56 -10.80
C THR A 243 24.06 1.49 -12.11
N PHE A 244 23.43 1.10 -13.23
CA PHE A 244 24.04 1.07 -14.57
C PHE A 244 23.81 2.34 -15.39
N SER A 245 22.79 3.15 -15.08
CA SER A 245 22.47 4.41 -15.78
C SER A 245 23.34 5.61 -15.34
N LYS A 246 24.67 5.40 -15.30
CA LYS A 246 25.65 6.46 -14.94
C LYS A 246 25.67 7.67 -15.89
N ASP A 247 25.11 7.52 -17.09
CA ASP A 247 24.87 8.60 -18.04
C ASP A 247 23.40 8.51 -18.49
N ASN A 248 22.51 9.35 -17.95
CA ASN A 248 21.10 9.35 -18.37
C ASN A 248 20.40 10.71 -18.39
N ASP A 249 21.15 11.77 -18.66
CA ASP A 249 20.61 13.06 -19.13
C ASP A 249 20.21 12.95 -20.63
N SER A 250 19.55 11.85 -21.00
CA SER A 250 19.38 11.43 -22.39
C SER A 250 18.13 10.59 -22.66
N PHE A 251 17.57 10.84 -23.84
CA PHE A 251 16.30 10.31 -24.36
C PHE A 251 16.16 8.77 -24.30
N PHE A 252 17.27 8.03 -24.29
CA PHE A 252 17.26 6.56 -24.23
C PHE A 252 16.87 5.97 -22.87
N GLY A 253 17.09 6.66 -21.75
CA GLY A 253 16.68 6.15 -20.43
C GLY A 253 15.16 6.00 -20.27
N LYS A 254 14.41 6.88 -20.93
CA LYS A 254 12.93 6.79 -21.02
C LYS A 254 12.46 5.73 -22.02
N LEU A 255 13.36 5.21 -22.87
CA LEU A 255 13.06 4.18 -23.85
C LEU A 255 13.35 2.76 -23.30
N SER A 256 14.34 2.60 -22.41
CA SER A 256 14.60 1.31 -21.75
C SER A 256 13.51 0.92 -20.76
N SER A 257 12.91 1.87 -20.03
CA SER A 257 11.73 1.62 -19.19
C SER A 257 10.50 1.27 -20.04
N PHE A 258 10.32 1.92 -21.19
CA PHE A 258 9.21 1.68 -22.13
C PHE A 258 9.28 0.31 -22.84
N LEU A 259 10.48 -0.27 -22.98
CA LEU A 259 10.69 -1.59 -23.60
C LEU A 259 10.54 -2.78 -22.62
N GLY A 260 10.41 -2.53 -21.32
CA GLY A 260 10.06 -3.54 -20.33
C GLY A 260 8.55 -3.60 -20.09
N GLY A 261 7.97 -4.80 -19.93
CA GLY A 261 6.52 -4.97 -19.70
C GLY A 261 5.97 -4.19 -18.49
N LYS A 262 6.82 -3.96 -17.48
CA LYS A 262 6.52 -3.09 -16.32
C LYS A 262 6.13 -1.66 -16.75
N GLY A 263 6.81 -1.07 -17.74
CA GLY A 263 6.61 0.32 -18.15
C GLY A 263 5.23 0.58 -18.75
N ALA A 264 4.71 -0.37 -19.55
CA ALA A 264 3.35 -0.29 -20.07
C ALA A 264 2.29 -0.37 -18.97
N THR A 265 2.55 -1.12 -17.89
CA THR A 265 1.69 -1.16 -16.70
C THR A 265 1.71 0.17 -15.95
N LEU A 266 2.90 0.75 -15.72
CA LEU A 266 3.03 2.03 -15.02
C LEU A 266 2.36 3.18 -15.81
N GLN A 267 2.52 3.24 -17.13
CA GLN A 267 1.83 4.26 -17.95
C GLN A 267 0.31 4.11 -17.90
N LYS A 268 -0.23 2.88 -17.99
CA LYS A 268 -1.68 2.64 -17.84
C LYS A 268 -2.22 3.16 -16.50
N LEU A 269 -1.44 3.05 -15.42
CA LEU A 269 -1.86 3.52 -14.10
C LEU A 269 -1.83 5.05 -13.99
N ASP A 270 -0.83 5.70 -14.59
CA ASP A 270 -0.74 7.16 -14.76
C ASP A 270 -1.90 7.69 -15.62
N ASP A 271 -2.21 7.03 -16.75
CA ASP A 271 -3.35 7.33 -17.63
C ASP A 271 -4.72 7.18 -16.90
N LEU A 272 -4.80 6.27 -15.93
CA LEU A 272 -5.97 6.09 -15.04
C LEU A 272 -5.97 7.05 -13.83
N GLY A 273 -4.94 7.89 -13.68
CA GLY A 273 -4.80 8.90 -12.63
C GLY A 273 -4.28 8.41 -11.28
N TYR A 274 -3.72 7.19 -11.19
CA TYR A 274 -3.18 6.65 -9.95
C TYR A 274 -1.87 7.34 -9.53
N GLN A 275 -1.82 7.83 -8.29
CA GLN A 275 -0.62 8.46 -7.73
C GLN A 275 -0.22 7.84 -6.40
N VAL A 276 1.08 7.83 -6.09
CA VAL A 276 1.61 7.38 -4.79
C VAL A 276 1.25 8.39 -3.70
N THR A 277 0.26 8.07 -2.87
CA THR A 277 -0.17 8.91 -1.75
C THR A 277 0.50 8.52 -0.44
N TYR A 278 0.83 7.24 -0.24
CA TYR A 278 1.68 6.81 0.87
C TYR A 278 2.69 5.78 0.37
N CYS A 279 3.95 5.94 0.76
CA CYS A 279 4.99 4.95 0.52
C CYS A 279 5.93 4.92 1.72
N PHE A 280 6.05 3.77 2.37
CA PHE A 280 7.09 3.51 3.35
C PHE A 280 7.83 2.24 2.89
N ASP A 281 8.96 2.44 2.20
CA ASP A 281 9.78 1.37 1.63
C ASP A 281 11.13 1.33 2.38
N GLY A 282 11.68 0.14 2.59
CA GLY A 282 13.02 -0.05 3.17
C GLY A 282 13.96 -0.76 2.19
N TYR A 283 15.25 -0.41 2.17
CA TYR A 283 16.30 -1.09 1.41
C TYR A 283 17.69 -0.88 2.04
N VAL A 284 18.73 -1.54 1.52
CA VAL A 284 20.10 -1.45 2.09
C VAL A 284 20.99 -0.49 1.28
N CYS A 285 21.52 0.55 1.93
CA CYS A 285 22.55 1.44 1.38
C CYS A 285 23.76 1.52 2.33
N LYS A 286 24.99 1.53 1.80
CA LYS A 286 26.25 1.47 2.58
C LYS A 286 26.33 0.32 3.62
N GLY A 287 25.49 -0.70 3.50
CA GLY A 287 25.35 -1.81 4.47
C GLY A 287 24.47 -1.51 5.68
N GLY A 288 23.84 -0.33 5.77
CA GLY A 288 22.78 -0.04 6.74
C GLY A 288 21.39 -0.04 6.08
N ASN A 289 20.34 -0.15 6.89
CA ASN A 289 18.97 -0.06 6.42
C ASN A 289 18.59 1.41 6.22
N ILE A 290 18.04 1.73 5.05
CA ILE A 290 17.49 3.04 4.69
C ILE A 290 15.99 2.87 4.48
N TRP A 291 15.24 3.84 4.99
CA TRP A 291 13.80 3.91 4.83
C TRP A 291 13.39 5.19 4.10
N LEU A 292 12.56 5.02 3.07
CA LEU A 292 12.00 6.09 2.25
C LEU A 292 10.54 6.29 2.64
N LEU A 293 10.19 7.49 3.12
CA LEU A 293 8.83 7.85 3.50
C LEU A 293 8.29 8.96 2.58
N LYS A 294 7.26 8.64 1.81
CA LYS A 294 6.43 9.59 1.06
C LYS A 294 5.04 9.64 1.67
N THR A 295 4.54 10.85 1.85
CA THR A 295 3.11 11.11 2.10
C THR A 295 2.56 12.05 1.02
N PHE A 296 1.25 12.06 0.84
CA PHE A 296 0.55 13.03 0.01
C PHE A 296 0.89 14.45 0.49
N ASP A 297 0.99 15.39 -0.46
CA ASP A 297 1.37 16.80 -0.28
C ASP A 297 2.78 17.14 0.27
N ALA A 298 3.63 16.14 0.55
CA ALA A 298 5.01 16.31 1.03
C ALA A 298 6.07 15.69 0.10
N PRO A 299 7.35 16.12 0.16
CA PRO A 299 8.47 15.45 -0.50
C PRO A 299 8.75 14.06 0.09
N TRP A 300 9.59 13.27 -0.59
CA TRP A 300 10.19 12.06 -0.03
C TRP A 300 11.16 12.44 1.09
N HIS A 301 11.03 11.76 2.22
CA HIS A 301 11.93 11.87 3.37
C HIS A 301 12.80 10.60 3.43
N VAL A 302 14.09 10.78 3.66
CA VAL A 302 15.08 9.70 3.75
C VAL A 302 15.53 9.54 5.19
N PHE A 303 15.45 8.33 5.72
CA PHE A 303 15.89 7.97 7.07
C PHE A 303 16.91 6.82 7.01
N ALA A 304 17.90 6.85 7.89
CA ALA A 304 18.76 5.71 8.18
C ALA A 304 18.32 5.10 9.50
N GLU A 305 18.10 3.79 9.54
CA GLU A 305 17.91 3.05 10.79
C GLU A 305 19.22 3.10 11.59
N ASN A 306 19.13 3.29 12.91
CA ASN A 306 20.29 3.30 13.79
C ASN A 306 20.94 1.90 13.90
N ASP A 307 22.09 1.78 14.55
CA ASP A 307 22.82 0.50 14.52
C ASP A 307 22.22 -0.60 15.40
N ASP A 308 21.36 -0.23 16.35
CA ASP A 308 20.68 -1.13 17.29
C ASP A 308 19.23 -1.49 16.87
N GLY A 309 18.64 -0.77 15.91
CA GLY A 309 17.36 -1.11 15.25
C GLY A 309 16.10 -0.59 15.95
N ASP A 310 16.20 0.52 16.70
CA ASP A 310 15.09 1.08 17.49
C ASP A 310 14.76 2.57 17.19
N ASP A 311 15.55 3.29 16.39
CA ASP A 311 15.26 4.67 15.97
C ASP A 311 15.80 5.04 14.57
N TYR A 312 15.36 6.18 14.03
CA TYR A 312 15.50 6.60 12.63
C TYR A 312 16.16 7.98 12.46
N ILE A 313 17.43 7.99 12.06
CA ILE A 313 18.18 9.23 11.79
C ILE A 313 17.72 9.84 10.47
N PHE A 314 17.14 11.04 10.52
CA PHE A 314 16.75 11.81 9.34
C PHE A 314 17.95 12.25 8.50
N VAL A 315 18.02 11.79 7.26
CA VAL A 315 19.14 11.99 6.32
C VAL A 315 18.88 13.13 5.33
N GLY A 316 17.68 13.24 4.75
CA GLY A 316 17.42 14.28 3.74
C GLY A 316 16.01 14.26 3.12
N LEU A 317 15.79 15.17 2.16
CA LEU A 317 14.55 15.30 1.39
C LEU A 317 14.82 15.23 -0.11
N LYS A 318 13.82 14.79 -0.89
CA LYS A 318 13.78 14.97 -2.36
C LYS A 318 12.33 15.08 -2.85
N GLU A 319 12.07 15.94 -3.83
CA GLU A 319 10.71 16.11 -4.39
C GLU A 319 10.26 14.87 -5.21
N SER A 320 11.16 14.30 -6.02
CA SER A 320 10.98 12.99 -6.66
C SER A 320 11.43 11.87 -5.72
N ARG A 321 11.09 10.60 -6.04
CA ARG A 321 11.70 9.46 -5.36
C ARG A 321 13.23 9.56 -5.50
N PRO A 322 14.01 9.40 -4.41
CA PRO A 322 15.46 9.40 -4.49
C PRO A 322 15.97 8.08 -5.07
N SER A 323 17.04 8.14 -5.86
CA SER A 323 17.77 6.94 -6.30
C SER A 323 18.75 6.45 -5.23
N TYR A 324 19.37 5.29 -5.46
CA TYR A 324 20.48 4.82 -4.62
C TYR A 324 21.58 5.86 -4.45
N GLN A 325 21.95 6.58 -5.53
CA GLN A 325 23.04 7.55 -5.53
C GLN A 325 22.67 8.86 -4.81
N ASP A 326 21.40 9.28 -4.88
CA ASP A 326 20.91 10.39 -4.05
C ASP A 326 21.11 10.10 -2.55
N VAL A 327 20.72 8.90 -2.13
CA VAL A 327 20.85 8.47 -0.73
C VAL A 327 22.31 8.28 -0.32
N ASP A 328 23.15 7.67 -1.16
CA ASP A 328 24.59 7.53 -0.87
C ASP A 328 25.28 8.89 -0.68
N ALA A 329 24.87 9.91 -1.47
CA ALA A 329 25.30 11.29 -1.30
C ALA A 329 24.78 11.90 0.02
N MET A 330 23.47 11.85 0.30
CA MET A 330 22.88 12.37 1.54
C MET A 330 23.50 11.74 2.80
N LEU A 331 23.75 10.43 2.79
CA LEU A 331 24.47 9.72 3.86
C LEU A 331 25.90 10.25 4.01
N THR A 332 26.59 10.53 2.92
CA THR A 332 27.95 11.10 2.93
C THR A 332 27.97 12.52 3.50
N GLU A 333 27.01 13.36 3.12
CA GLU A 333 26.85 14.73 3.65
C GLU A 333 26.54 14.75 5.14
N LYS A 334 25.82 13.72 5.64
CA LYS A 334 25.55 13.49 7.06
C LYS A 334 26.73 12.87 7.83
N GLY A 335 27.84 12.54 7.17
CA GLY A 335 28.97 11.83 7.78
C GLY A 335 28.72 10.34 8.03
N ILE A 336 27.60 9.79 7.58
CA ILE A 336 27.22 8.39 7.79
C ILE A 336 28.09 7.49 6.88
N THR A 337 28.96 6.74 7.54
CA THR A 337 29.92 5.80 6.95
C THR A 337 29.27 4.46 6.58
N VAL A 338 30.05 3.53 6.02
CA VAL A 338 29.60 2.15 5.79
C VAL A 338 29.43 1.39 7.10
N LYS A 339 28.37 0.58 7.23
CA LYS A 339 28.03 -0.10 8.50
C LYS A 339 29.18 -0.96 9.03
N TYR A 340 29.85 -1.70 8.14
CA TYR A 340 31.06 -2.48 8.48
C TYR A 340 32.12 -1.68 9.26
N ALA A 341 32.33 -0.40 8.93
CA ALA A 341 33.30 0.43 9.64
C ALA A 341 32.85 0.80 11.06
N ARG A 342 31.54 0.95 11.29
CA ARG A 342 30.93 1.18 12.61
C ARG A 342 30.97 -0.09 13.45
N ASP A 343 30.58 -1.23 12.85
CA ASP A 343 30.56 -2.55 13.49
C ASP A 343 31.93 -2.95 14.08
N ILE A 344 33.04 -2.54 13.44
CA ILE A 344 34.42 -2.80 13.91
C ILE A 344 35.08 -1.62 14.64
N GLY A 345 34.34 -0.53 14.93
CA GLY A 345 34.83 0.62 15.68
C GLY A 345 35.84 1.52 14.95
N LEU A 346 35.88 1.49 13.61
CA LEU A 346 36.62 2.47 12.79
C LEU A 346 35.81 3.75 12.50
N ALA A 347 34.52 3.77 12.86
CA ALA A 347 33.64 4.93 12.81
C ALA A 347 32.68 4.92 14.01
N GLU A 348 32.08 6.07 14.31
CA GLU A 348 31.04 6.21 15.33
C GLU A 348 29.77 5.45 14.93
N LYS A 349 29.07 4.87 15.90
CA LYS A 349 27.77 4.20 15.71
C LYS A 349 26.68 5.21 15.32
N LEU A 350 25.63 4.71 14.67
CA LEU A 350 24.33 5.39 14.54
C LEU A 350 23.43 5.07 15.73
#